data_AF-A0A7C7YTX0-F1
#
_entry.id   AF-A0A7C7YTX0-F1
#
_cell.length_a   1.000
_cell.length_b   1.000
_cell.length_c   1.000
_cell.angle_alpha   90.00
_cell.angle_beta   90.00
_cell.angle_gamma   90.00
#
_symmetry.space_group_name_H-M   'P 1'
#
loop_
_entity.id
_entity.type
_entity.pdbx_description
1 polymer ?
#
loop_
_entity_poly.entity_id
_entity_poly.type
_entity_poly.pdbx_seq_one_letter_code
_entity_poly.pdbx_strand_id
1 'polypeptide(L)'
;MPSRPPLFAVTTRNSWLIPPALLCAALIGLLIVFQGPVHLFGLFFGLIFGLGVLWFLISVIFPGRADLTCPECQAETLERLSPTSALGLRCSACDFTDPDHSSWMIAELEGLPLEPLVFADAETPSSNPPA
;
A
#
# COMPACT_ATOMS: atom_id res chain seq x y z
N MET A 1 -22.78 -11.87 -7.50
CA MET A 1 -21.59 -11.30 -6.82
C MET A 1 -20.55 -12.40 -6.66
N PRO A 2 -19.50 -12.47 -7.49
CA PRO A 2 -18.40 -13.39 -7.29
C PRO A 2 -17.50 -12.89 -6.15
N SER A 3 -17.48 -13.62 -5.04
CA SER A 3 -16.53 -13.42 -3.95
C SER A 3 -15.12 -13.66 -4.48
N ARG A 4 -14.26 -12.63 -4.46
CA ARG A 4 -12.83 -12.81 -4.76
C ARG A 4 -12.26 -13.75 -3.68
N PRO A 5 -11.61 -14.87 -4.06
CA PRO A 5 -10.98 -15.73 -3.07
C PRO A 5 -9.84 -14.96 -2.38
N PRO A 6 -9.60 -15.17 -1.07
CA PRO A 6 -8.50 -14.52 -0.38
C PRO A 6 -7.17 -14.95 -1.04
N LEU A 7 -6.46 -14.00 -1.63
CA LEU A 7 -5.15 -14.20 -2.25
C LEU A 7 -4.04 -14.63 -1.25
N PHE A 8 -4.37 -14.73 0.04
CA PHE A 8 -3.47 -15.18 1.10
C PHE A 8 -3.75 -16.60 1.60
N ALA A 9 -4.33 -17.47 0.77
CA ALA A 9 -4.30 -18.92 1.02
C ALA A 9 -2.92 -19.52 0.68
N VAL A 10 -1.83 -18.87 1.12
CA VAL A 10 -0.46 -19.40 1.01
C VAL A 10 -0.27 -20.43 2.13
N THR A 11 -0.56 -21.68 1.79
CA THR A 11 0.07 -22.91 2.32
C THR A 11 0.49 -22.92 3.79
N THR A 12 -0.50 -23.00 4.69
CA THR A 12 -0.36 -23.12 6.15
C THR A 12 0.36 -24.39 6.64
N ARG A 13 0.57 -25.40 5.79
CA ARG A 13 1.09 -26.71 6.21
C ARG A 13 2.56 -26.67 6.68
N ASN A 14 3.37 -25.74 6.15
CA ASN A 14 4.80 -25.64 6.45
C ASN A 14 5.20 -24.31 7.10
N SER A 15 4.25 -23.49 7.53
CA SER A 15 4.54 -22.16 8.09
C SER A 15 5.41 -22.21 9.36
N TRP A 16 5.39 -23.32 10.09
CA TRP A 16 6.24 -23.54 11.27
C TRP A 16 7.73 -23.65 10.96
N LEU A 17 8.11 -23.93 9.70
CA LEU A 17 9.51 -23.98 9.25
C LEU A 17 10.05 -22.60 8.87
N ILE A 18 9.20 -21.58 8.72
CA ILE A 18 9.61 -20.23 8.32
C ILE A 18 10.52 -19.59 9.38
N PRO A 19 10.17 -19.55 10.68
CA PRO A 19 11.03 -18.97 11.70
C PRO A 19 12.44 -19.61 11.80
N PRO A 20 12.59 -20.94 11.89
CA PRO A 20 13.93 -21.53 11.96
C PRO A 20 14.72 -21.36 10.66
N ALA A 21 14.07 -21.38 9.48
CA ALA A 21 14.74 -21.11 8.22
C ALA A 21 15.30 -19.67 8.15
N LEU A 22 14.54 -18.67 8.62
CA LEU A 22 15.00 -17.29 8.70
C LEU A 22 16.18 -17.13 9.68
N LEU A 23 16.14 -17.80 10.83
CA LEU A 23 17.26 -17.81 11.78
C LEU A 23 18.52 -18.44 11.18
N CYS A 24 18.39 -19.57 10.49
CA CYS A 24 19.50 -20.21 9.77
C CYS A 24 20.08 -19.28 8.69
N ALA A 25 19.22 -18.62 7.91
CA ALA A 25 19.66 -17.67 6.88
C ALA A 25 20.43 -16.48 7.48
N ALA A 26 19.95 -15.93 8.61
CA ALA A 26 20.64 -14.85 9.32
C ALA A 26 22.01 -15.30 9.87
N LEU A 27 22.09 -16.49 10.45
CA LEU A 27 23.36 -17.06 10.94
C LEU A 27 24.36 -17.28 9.80
N ILE A 28 23.91 -17.79 8.65
CA ILE A 28 24.74 -17.96 7.45
C ILE A 28 25.26 -16.58 6.97
N GLY A 29 24.38 -15.58 6.90
CA GLY A 29 24.77 -14.22 6.55
C GLY A 29 25.85 -13.68 7.49
N LEU A 30 25.66 -13.86 8.80
CA LEU A 30 26.61 -13.43 9.82
C LEU A 30 27.96 -14.15 9.69
N LEU A 31 27.95 -15.46 9.45
CA LEU A 31 29.18 -16.23 9.19
C LEU A 31 29.92 -15.77 7.93
N ILE A 32 29.20 -15.43 6.85
CA ILE A 32 29.80 -14.88 5.64
C ILE A 32 30.44 -13.51 5.90
N VAL A 33 29.85 -12.68 6.75
CA VAL A 33 30.42 -11.36 7.10
C VAL A 33 31.68 -11.49 7.95
N PHE A 34 31.67 -12.36 8.97
CA PHE A 34 32.77 -12.44 9.94
C PHE A 34 33.91 -13.39 9.55
N GLN A 35 33.62 -14.44 8.77
CA GLN A 35 34.59 -15.50 8.44
C GLN A 35 34.65 -15.80 6.94
N GLY A 36 33.80 -15.16 6.14
CA GLY A 36 33.71 -15.44 4.71
C GLY A 36 34.91 -14.89 3.93
N PRO A 37 35.24 -15.52 2.79
CA PRO A 37 36.12 -14.92 1.80
C PRO A 37 35.58 -13.56 1.35
N VAL A 38 36.44 -12.55 1.30
CA VAL A 38 36.07 -11.16 0.93
C VAL A 38 35.28 -11.07 -0.37
N HIS A 39 35.54 -11.97 -1.33
CA HIS A 39 34.82 -12.02 -2.60
C HIS A 39 33.36 -12.46 -2.47
N LEU A 40 33.03 -13.36 -1.53
CA LEU A 40 31.64 -13.75 -1.27
C LEU A 40 30.86 -12.61 -0.62
N PHE A 41 31.47 -11.91 0.35
CA PHE A 41 30.85 -10.72 0.94
C PHE A 41 30.55 -9.66 -0.12
N GLY A 42 31.52 -9.35 -0.99
CA GLY A 42 31.33 -8.40 -2.08
C GLY A 42 30.23 -8.81 -3.06
N LEU A 43 30.14 -10.10 -3.41
CA LEU A 43 29.09 -10.63 -4.28
C LEU A 43 27.69 -10.47 -3.65
N PHE A 44 27.51 -10.91 -2.39
CA PHE A 44 26.21 -10.83 -1.72
C PHE A 44 25.79 -9.38 -1.48
N PHE A 45 26.72 -8.54 -1.01
CA PHE A 45 26.44 -7.12 -0.81
C PHE A 45 26.09 -6.43 -2.13
N GLY A 46 26.84 -6.70 -3.20
CA GLY A 46 26.57 -6.18 -4.54
C GLY A 46 25.22 -6.63 -5.08
N LEU A 47 24.83 -7.89 -4.85
CA LEU A 47 23.54 -8.42 -5.29
C LEU A 47 22.37 -7.79 -4.51
N ILE A 48 22.47 -7.67 -3.18
CA ILE A 48 21.43 -7.02 -2.36
C ILE A 48 21.29 -5.56 -2.75
N PHE A 49 22.41 -4.84 -2.88
CA PHE A 49 22.42 -3.45 -3.28
C PHE A 49 21.83 -3.27 -4.68
N GLY A 50 22.27 -4.08 -5.65
CA GLY A 50 21.76 -4.05 -7.02
C GLY A 50 20.27 -4.35 -7.09
N LEU A 51 19.79 -5.33 -6.32
CA LEU A 51 18.37 -5.64 -6.22
C LEU A 51 17.57 -4.49 -5.59
N GLY A 52 18.11 -3.84 -4.55
CA GLY A 52 17.50 -2.68 -3.92
C GLY A 52 17.40 -1.48 -4.88
N VAL A 53 18.46 -1.20 -5.65
CA VAL A 53 18.46 -0.15 -6.69
C VAL A 53 17.47 -0.48 -7.80
N LEU A 54 17.44 -1.74 -8.27
CA LEU A 54 16.49 -2.18 -9.30
C LEU A 54 15.04 -2.06 -8.80
N TRP A 55 14.77 -2.48 -7.57
CA TRP A 55 13.46 -2.33 -6.94
C TRP A 55 13.04 -0.87 -6.87
N PHE A 56 13.93 0.01 -6.40
CA PHE A 56 13.68 1.45 -6.35
C PHE A 56 13.38 2.03 -7.73
N LEU A 57 14.16 1.67 -8.76
CA LEU A 57 13.90 2.07 -10.15
C LEU A 57 12.52 1.62 -10.62
N ILE A 58 12.12 0.38 -10.32
CA ILE A 58 10.79 -0.13 -10.67
C ILE A 58 9.71 0.70 -9.97
N SER A 59 9.84 0.99 -8.67
CA SER A 59 8.87 1.80 -7.94
C SER A 59 8.76 3.24 -8.44
N VAL A 60 9.87 3.83 -8.90
CA VAL A 60 9.88 5.18 -9.48
C VAL A 60 9.28 5.21 -10.88
N ILE A 61 9.58 4.21 -11.72
CA ILE A 61 9.07 4.12 -13.10
C ILE A 61 7.59 3.69 -13.12
N PHE A 62 7.19 2.83 -12.18
CA PHE A 62 5.84 2.30 -12.02
C PHE A 62 5.31 2.68 -10.64
N PRO A 63 4.99 3.97 -10.41
CA PRO A 63 4.34 4.36 -9.17
C PRO A 63 3.03 3.58 -9.03
N GLY A 64 2.77 3.08 -7.82
CA GLY A 64 1.50 2.41 -7.53
C GLY A 64 0.34 3.34 -7.87
N ARG A 65 -0.56 2.88 -8.74
CA ARG A 65 -1.81 3.62 -9.00
C ARG A 65 -2.74 3.41 -7.82
N ALA A 66 -3.42 4.48 -7.42
CA ALA A 66 -4.49 4.38 -6.44
C ALA A 66 -5.57 3.41 -6.96
N ASP A 67 -6.00 2.48 -6.13
CA ASP A 67 -7.12 1.60 -6.47
C ASP A 67 -8.42 2.40 -6.33
N LEU A 68 -9.00 2.81 -7.46
CA LEU A 68 -10.25 3.57 -7.54
C LEU A 68 -11.46 2.66 -7.82
N THR A 69 -11.36 1.40 -7.42
CA THR A 69 -12.41 0.39 -7.61
C THR A 69 -13.49 0.52 -6.52
N CYS A 70 -14.75 0.70 -6.93
CA CYS A 70 -15.89 0.69 -6.00
C CYS A 70 -16.01 -0.67 -5.28
N PRO A 71 -16.17 -0.71 -3.94
CA PRO A 71 -16.30 -1.96 -3.21
C PRO A 71 -17.58 -2.74 -3.54
N GLU A 72 -18.65 -2.04 -3.94
CA GLU A 72 -19.97 -2.63 -4.20
C GLU A 72 -20.07 -3.19 -5.62
N CYS A 73 -19.81 -2.37 -6.64
CA CYS A 73 -19.99 -2.73 -8.05
C CYS A 73 -18.70 -3.07 -8.81
N GLN A 74 -17.52 -2.86 -8.20
CA GLN A 74 -16.20 -3.04 -8.81
C GLN A 74 -15.94 -2.22 -10.08
N ALA A 75 -16.71 -1.15 -10.32
CA ALA A 75 -16.41 -0.19 -11.37
C ALA A 75 -15.28 0.75 -10.92
N GLU A 76 -14.39 1.13 -11.85
CA GLU A 76 -13.34 2.14 -11.66
C GLU A 76 -13.91 3.56 -11.82
N THR A 77 -14.97 3.87 -11.06
CA THR A 77 -15.74 5.13 -11.17
C THR A 77 -15.97 5.79 -9.81
N LEU A 78 -15.02 5.65 -8.89
CA LEU A 78 -15.02 6.38 -7.62
C LEU A 78 -14.61 7.83 -7.84
N GLU A 79 -15.46 8.74 -7.39
CA GLU A 79 -15.31 10.19 -7.43
C GLU A 79 -15.41 10.74 -6.00
N ARG A 80 -14.91 11.97 -5.79
CA ARG A 80 -15.10 12.67 -4.52
C ARG A 80 -16.56 13.05 -4.33
N LEU A 81 -17.05 12.90 -3.10
CA LEU A 81 -18.42 13.31 -2.74
C LEU A 81 -18.55 14.84 -2.73
N SER A 82 -17.53 15.54 -2.25
CA SER A 82 -17.48 17.01 -2.21
C SER A 82 -16.11 17.53 -2.68
N PRO A 83 -16.06 18.60 -3.49
CA PRO A 83 -14.80 19.21 -3.92
C PRO A 83 -14.06 19.94 -2.78
N THR A 84 -14.77 20.31 -1.71
CA THR A 84 -14.22 21.09 -0.58
C THR A 84 -13.80 20.27 0.63
N SER A 85 -14.02 18.95 0.61
CA SER A 85 -13.69 18.06 1.74
C SER A 85 -12.73 16.96 1.32
N ALA A 86 -11.77 16.61 2.17
CA ALA A 86 -10.89 15.46 1.96
C ALA A 86 -11.56 14.13 2.37
N LEU A 87 -12.82 14.17 2.78
CA LEU A 87 -13.64 13.03 3.11
C LEU A 87 -14.76 12.85 2.07
N GLY A 88 -15.27 11.63 2.01
CA GLY A 88 -16.42 11.31 1.18
C GLY A 88 -16.03 10.82 -0.21
N LEU A 89 -16.48 9.60 -0.51
CA LEU A 89 -16.43 9.01 -1.84
C LEU A 89 -17.84 8.72 -2.35
N ARG A 90 -18.04 8.82 -3.66
CA ARG A 90 -19.23 8.34 -4.35
C ARG A 90 -18.85 7.54 -5.59
N CYS A 91 -19.65 6.55 -5.95
CA CYS A 91 -19.48 5.81 -7.20
C CYS A 91 -20.53 6.27 -8.23
N SER A 92 -20.09 6.78 -9.39
CA SER A 92 -21.02 7.23 -10.43
C SER A 92 -21.74 6.11 -11.19
N ALA A 93 -21.33 4.84 -10.99
CA ALA A 93 -21.97 3.67 -11.62
C ALA A 93 -23.12 3.07 -10.80
N CYS A 94 -22.98 3.00 -9.47
CA CYS A 94 -23.96 2.32 -8.60
C CYS A 94 -24.49 3.21 -7.46
N ASP A 95 -24.13 4.49 -7.44
CA ASP A 95 -24.55 5.48 -6.43
C ASP A 95 -24.15 5.10 -4.99
N PHE A 96 -23.13 4.26 -4.84
CA PHE A 96 -22.54 3.96 -3.53
C PHE A 96 -21.90 5.23 -2.97
N THR A 97 -22.17 5.57 -1.71
CA THR A 97 -21.59 6.72 -1.02
C THR A 97 -21.00 6.30 0.32
N ASP A 98 -19.76 6.70 0.59
CA ASP A 98 -19.09 6.51 1.87
C ASP A 98 -18.58 7.87 2.36
N PRO A 99 -19.28 8.55 3.29
CA PRO A 99 -18.91 9.88 3.75
C PRO A 99 -17.64 9.90 4.61
N ASP A 100 -17.28 8.77 5.24
CA ASP A 100 -16.18 8.69 6.19
C ASP A 100 -14.87 8.24 5.52
N HIS A 101 -14.94 7.73 4.28
CA HIS A 101 -13.75 7.32 3.54
C HIS A 101 -12.90 8.53 3.12
N SER A 102 -11.60 8.43 3.36
CA SER A 102 -10.65 9.47 2.96
C SER A 102 -10.55 9.52 1.43
N SER A 103 -10.77 10.69 0.84
CA SER A 103 -10.70 10.96 -0.60
C SER A 103 -9.44 11.75 -1.02
N TRP A 104 -8.50 11.93 -0.09
CA TRP A 104 -7.23 12.65 -0.29
C TRP A 104 -6.44 12.22 -1.53
N MET A 105 -6.37 10.91 -1.80
CA MET A 105 -5.63 10.38 -2.95
C MET A 105 -6.24 10.83 -4.28
N ILE A 106 -7.56 10.97 -4.35
CA ILE A 106 -8.26 11.46 -5.54
C ILE A 106 -8.00 12.96 -5.71
N ALA A 107 -8.00 13.73 -4.62
CA ALA A 107 -7.69 15.16 -4.65
C ALA A 107 -6.26 15.45 -5.16
N GLU A 108 -5.28 14.63 -4.76
CA GLU A 108 -3.90 14.72 -5.25
C GLU A 108 -3.82 14.42 -6.75
N LEU A 109 -4.53 13.38 -7.23
CA LEU A 109 -4.61 13.05 -8.65
C LEU A 109 -5.31 14.13 -9.49
N GLU A 110 -6.27 14.85 -8.91
CA GLU A 110 -6.91 16.04 -9.50
C GLU A 110 -6.00 17.29 -9.48
N GLY A 111 -4.84 17.24 -8.80
CA GLY A 111 -3.91 18.35 -8.68
C GLY A 111 -4.37 19.46 -7.72
N LEU A 112 -5.24 19.13 -6.77
CA LEU A 112 -5.76 20.09 -5.79
C LEU A 112 -4.81 20.20 -4.58
N PRO A 113 -4.60 21.41 -4.03
CA PRO A 113 -3.83 21.57 -2.81
C PRO A 113 -4.54 20.89 -1.64
N LEU A 114 -3.87 19.95 -0.98
CA LEU A 114 -4.40 19.15 0.13
C LEU A 114 -4.62 19.98 1.41
N GLU A 115 -3.70 20.90 1.69
CA GLU A 115 -3.70 21.72 2.91
C GLU A 115 -5.05 22.40 3.17
N PRO A 116 -5.66 23.16 2.23
CA PRO A 116 -6.95 23.81 2.48
C PRO A 116 -8.10 22.83 2.71
N LEU A 117 -8.06 21.62 2.14
CA LEU A 117 -9.10 20.60 2.35
C LEU A 117 -9.05 20.07 3.79
N VAL A 118 -7.84 19.79 4.29
CA VAL A 118 -7.63 19.31 5.67
C VAL A 118 -8.05 20.37 6.69
N PHE A 119 -7.75 21.65 6.43
CA PHE A 119 -8.17 22.73 7.32
C PHE A 119 -9.69 22.94 7.30
N ALA A 120 -10.33 22.85 6.14
CA ALA A 120 -11.80 22.97 6.04
C ALA A 120 -12.52 21.85 6.80
N ASP A 121 -12.00 20.61 6.75
CA ASP A 121 -12.56 19.50 7.51
C ASP A 121 -12.34 19.66 9.03
N ALA A 122 -11.22 20.24 9.46
CA ALA A 122 -10.95 20.52 10.87
C ALA A 122 -11.86 21.62 11.46
N GLU A 123 -12.25 22.60 10.63
CA GLU A 123 -13.17 23.68 11.03
C GLU A 123 -14.63 23.24 11.08
N THR A 124 -14.98 22.14 10.39
CA THR A 124 -16.34 21.62 10.36
C THR A 124 -16.56 20.67 11.54
N PRO A 125 -17.30 21.06 12.60
CA PRO A 125 -17.50 20.18 13.74
C PRO A 125 -18.22 18.91 13.27
N SER A 126 -17.57 17.75 13.45
CA SER A 126 -18.15 16.44 13.17
C SER A 126 -19.49 16.32 13.89
N SER A 127 -20.59 16.40 13.15
CA SER A 127 -21.93 16.19 13.68
C SER A 127 -22.21 14.71 13.96
N ASN A 128 -21.29 13.80 13.59
CA ASN A 128 -21.35 12.39 13.95
C ASN A 128 -20.55 12.15 15.24
N PRO A 129 -21.22 11.87 16.37
CA PRO A 129 -20.52 11.36 17.55
C PRO A 129 -19.90 9.99 17.21
N PRO A 130 -18.70 9.67 17.73
CA PRO A 130 -18.15 8.32 17.59
C PRO A 130 -19.13 7.33 18.21
N ALA A 131 -19.52 6.32 17.42
CA ALA A 131 -20.36 5.20 17.85
C ALA A 131 -19.63 4.26 18.81
#